data_AF-A0AB35F346-F1
#
_entry.id   AF-A0AB35F346-F1
#
_cell.length_a   1.000
_cell.length_b   1.000
_cell.length_c   1.000
_cell.angle_alpha   90.00
_cell.angle_beta   90.00
_cell.angle_gamma   90.00
#
_symmetry.space_group_name_H-M   'P 1'
#
loop_
_entity.id
_entity.type
_entity.pdbx_description
1 polymer ?
#
loop_
_entity_poly.entity_id
_entity_poly.type
_entity_poly.pdbx_seq_one_letter_code
_entity_poly.pdbx_strand_id
1 'polypeptide(L)'
;MKVKYKEGDIFVIPMSNGKFAICQIVFAPKEKFKQAIGFCILSIQNTEELEDNSLLRPLSFEKFGKEMKVVFTGNQNISKGIWKIIGHANLTEEKKELKIFNHAGGLYDGEDEIRRLSVAEYPNYTTMGVSGFELVDNVLINI
;
A
#
# COMPACT_ATOMS: atom_id res chain seq x y z
N MET A 1 22.80 -5.59 2.66
CA MET A 1 21.89 -6.43 3.47
C MET A 1 20.46 -6.00 3.15
N LYS A 2 19.55 -6.91 2.81
CA LYS A 2 18.15 -6.55 2.50
C LYS A 2 17.31 -6.54 3.77
N VAL A 3 16.53 -5.50 3.97
CA VAL A 3 15.54 -5.42 5.04
C VAL A 3 14.42 -6.43 4.75
N LYS A 4 14.06 -7.23 5.77
CA LYS A 4 12.88 -8.10 5.70
C LYS A 4 11.65 -7.29 6.08
N TYR A 5 10.56 -7.47 5.34
CA TYR A 5 9.28 -6.83 5.59
C TYR A 5 8.16 -7.87 5.47
N LYS A 6 7.02 -7.61 6.10
CA LYS A 6 5.83 -8.46 6.08
C LYS A 6 4.56 -7.62 6.15
N GLU A 7 3.43 -8.24 5.84
CA GLU A 7 2.11 -7.63 6.08
C GLU A 7 1.96 -7.19 7.54
N GLY A 8 1.31 -6.05 7.74
CA GLY A 8 1.14 -5.42 9.05
C GLY A 8 2.29 -4.53 9.48
N ASP A 9 3.47 -4.61 8.84
CA ASP A 9 4.57 -3.70 9.13
C ASP A 9 4.17 -2.25 8.82
N ILE A 10 4.51 -1.36 9.76
CA ILE A 10 4.29 0.07 9.67
C ILE A 10 5.62 0.71 9.29
N PHE A 11 5.59 1.54 8.27
CA PHE A 11 6.78 2.18 7.73
C PHE A 11 6.52 3.64 7.38
N VAL A 12 7.60 4.39 7.27
CA VAL A 12 7.57 5.81 6.94
C VAL A 12 8.11 6.07 5.54
N ILE A 13 7.42 6.93 4.79
CA ILE A 13 7.87 7.47 3.51
C ILE A 13 8.21 8.95 3.73
N PRO A 14 9.48 9.36 3.59
CA PRO A 14 9.82 10.78 3.49
C PRO A 14 9.28 11.33 2.17
N MET A 15 8.51 12.42 2.25
CA MET A 15 7.87 13.06 1.10
C MET A 15 8.72 14.25 0.62
N SER A 16 8.63 14.60 -0.66
CA SER A 16 9.43 15.71 -1.22
C SER A 16 9.04 17.10 -0.69
N ASN A 17 7.86 17.24 -0.07
CA ASN A 17 7.43 18.46 0.63
C ASN A 17 7.96 18.58 2.08
N GLY A 18 8.84 17.67 2.51
CA GLY A 18 9.44 17.68 3.85
C GLY A 18 8.57 17.05 4.96
N LYS A 19 7.39 16.53 4.62
CA LYS A 19 6.54 15.74 5.53
C LYS A 19 6.86 14.25 5.43
N PHE A 20 6.19 13.48 6.27
CA PHE A 20 6.27 12.03 6.31
C PHE A 20 4.89 11.41 6.18
N ALA A 21 4.79 10.37 5.36
CA ALA A 21 3.61 9.52 5.32
C ALA A 21 3.85 8.28 6.17
N ILE A 22 2.95 8.02 7.12
CA ILE A 22 2.92 6.77 7.88
C ILE A 22 2.05 5.79 7.11
N CYS A 23 2.62 4.65 6.77
CA CYS A 23 1.98 3.65 5.92
C CYS A 23 2.01 2.28 6.58
N GLN A 24 1.08 1.42 6.19
CA GLN A 24 1.05 0.04 6.64
C GLN A 24 0.98 -0.91 5.44
N ILE A 25 1.82 -1.94 5.44
CA ILE A 25 1.84 -2.95 4.39
C ILE A 25 0.59 -3.83 4.53
N VAL A 26 -0.24 -3.85 3.49
CA VAL A 26 -1.42 -4.71 3.39
C VAL A 26 -1.21 -5.92 2.47
N PHE A 27 -0.18 -5.88 1.62
CA PHE A 27 0.17 -6.96 0.71
C PHE A 27 1.68 -7.08 0.54
N ALA A 28 2.24 -8.23 0.93
CA ALA A 28 3.68 -8.54 0.85
C ALA A 28 3.93 -9.92 0.20
N PRO A 29 3.79 -10.03 -1.14
CA PRO A 29 3.87 -11.30 -1.85
C PRO A 29 5.26 -11.93 -1.80
N LYS A 30 5.31 -13.27 -1.84
CA LYS A 30 6.54 -14.05 -1.81
C LYS A 30 6.88 -14.67 -3.16
N GLU A 31 5.90 -14.87 -4.03
CA GLU A 31 6.06 -15.63 -5.26
C GLU A 31 5.65 -14.82 -6.50
N LYS A 32 4.36 -14.88 -6.87
CA LYS A 32 3.81 -14.40 -8.14
C LYS A 32 3.99 -12.89 -8.33
N PHE A 33 3.99 -12.15 -7.23
CA PHE A 33 4.10 -10.69 -7.24
C PHE A 33 5.28 -10.16 -6.43
N LYS A 34 6.30 -10.98 -6.16
CA LYS A 34 7.41 -10.71 -5.21
C LYS A 34 8.19 -9.40 -5.38
N GLN A 35 8.02 -8.68 -6.49
CA GLN A 35 8.67 -7.39 -6.74
C GLN A 35 7.79 -6.18 -6.34
N ALA A 36 6.53 -6.41 -6.00
CA ALA A 36 5.58 -5.40 -5.59
C ALA A 36 5.26 -5.50 -4.09
N ILE A 37 4.80 -4.39 -3.54
CA ILE A 37 4.10 -4.33 -2.26
C ILE A 37 2.81 -3.53 -2.45
N GLY A 38 1.81 -3.83 -1.63
CA GLY A 38 0.63 -3.00 -1.44
C GLY A 38 0.62 -2.41 -0.04
N PHE A 39 0.33 -1.12 0.09
CA PHE A 39 0.24 -0.44 1.37
C PHE A 39 -0.90 0.58 1.39
N CYS A 40 -1.43 0.86 2.58
CA CYS A 40 -2.35 1.97 2.81
C CYS A 40 -1.66 3.09 3.59
N ILE A 41 -2.16 4.32 3.43
CA ILE A 41 -1.71 5.49 4.19
C ILE A 41 -2.54 5.60 5.45
N LEU A 42 -1.89 5.78 6.61
CA LEU A 42 -2.54 5.96 7.89
C LEU A 42 -2.61 7.44 8.30
N SER A 43 -1.53 8.20 8.06
CA SER A 43 -1.43 9.62 8.37
C SER A 43 -0.36 10.31 7.53
N ILE A 44 -0.47 11.64 7.41
CA ILE A 44 0.58 12.53 6.92
C ILE A 44 0.95 13.46 8.08
N GLN A 45 2.23 13.55 8.41
CA GLN A 45 2.71 14.21 9.62
C GLN A 45 4.09 14.86 9.45
N ASN A 46 4.50 15.68 10.42
CA ASN A 46 5.76 16.42 10.38
C ASN A 46 6.95 15.65 11.00
N THR A 47 6.70 14.50 11.62
CA THR A 47 7.73 13.66 12.27
C THR A 47 7.66 12.22 11.76
N GLU A 48 8.70 11.42 11.98
CA GLU A 48 8.71 9.99 11.64
C GLU A 48 8.08 9.10 12.71
N GLU A 49 7.68 9.68 13.85
CA GLU A 49 7.24 8.94 15.03
C GLU A 49 5.80 8.46 14.88
N LEU A 50 5.55 7.19 15.18
CA LEU A 50 4.18 6.69 15.23
C LEU A 50 3.48 7.32 16.46
N GLU A 51 2.54 8.22 16.22
CA GLU A 51 1.68 8.72 17.29
C GLU A 51 0.86 7.55 17.86
N ASP A 52 0.79 7.47 19.19
CA ASP A 52 0.23 6.34 19.94
C ASP A 52 -1.31 6.32 19.79
N ASN A 53 -1.79 5.84 18.64
CA ASN A 53 -3.20 5.68 18.34
C ASN A 53 -3.44 4.31 17.70
N SER A 54 -3.70 3.34 18.56
CA SER A 54 -4.32 2.09 18.18
C SER A 54 -5.60 2.37 17.39
N LEU A 55 -5.69 1.85 16.15
CA LEU A 55 -6.83 1.91 15.22
C LEU A 55 -6.82 3.03 14.16
N LEU A 56 -5.65 3.50 13.71
CA LEU A 56 -5.60 4.34 12.50
C LEU A 56 -6.23 3.62 11.29
N ARG A 57 -7.28 4.25 10.73
CA ARG A 57 -7.97 3.80 9.53
C ARG A 57 -7.20 4.22 8.27
N PRO A 58 -7.27 3.45 7.18
CA PRO A 58 -6.73 3.88 5.89
C PRO A 58 -7.33 5.20 5.43
N LEU A 59 -6.49 6.16 5.05
CA LEU A 59 -6.93 7.36 4.34
C LEU A 59 -7.36 7.01 2.91
N SER A 60 -8.45 7.61 2.47
CA SER A 60 -8.83 7.66 1.06
C SER A 60 -8.05 8.75 0.34
N PHE A 61 -7.69 8.52 -0.91
CA PHE A 61 -7.06 9.49 -1.79
C PHE A 61 -7.53 9.31 -3.23
N GLU A 62 -7.50 10.38 -4.02
CA GLU A 62 -7.84 10.30 -5.44
C GLU A 62 -6.61 9.92 -6.28
N LYS A 63 -6.79 8.96 -7.20
CA LYS A 63 -5.78 8.62 -8.20
C LYS A 63 -6.46 8.30 -9.52
N PHE A 64 -6.11 9.06 -10.56
CA PHE A 64 -6.71 8.95 -11.91
C PHE A 64 -8.25 9.07 -11.88
N GLY A 65 -8.80 10.00 -11.08
CA GLY A 65 -10.24 10.23 -10.97
C GLY A 65 -11.01 9.15 -10.22
N LYS A 66 -10.31 8.27 -9.47
CA LYS A 66 -10.91 7.24 -8.62
C LYS A 66 -10.45 7.39 -7.18
N GLU A 67 -11.37 7.25 -6.25
CA GLU A 67 -11.06 7.11 -4.84
C GLU A 67 -10.39 5.75 -4.58
N MET A 68 -9.26 5.76 -3.89
CA MET A 68 -8.42 4.61 -3.60
C MET A 68 -7.99 4.64 -2.14
N LYS A 69 -7.74 3.47 -1.56
CA LYS A 69 -7.21 3.32 -0.18
C LYS A 69 -5.90 2.53 -0.13
N VAL A 70 -5.42 2.05 -1.27
CA VAL A 70 -4.20 1.23 -1.38
C VAL A 70 -3.34 1.69 -2.55
N VAL A 71 -2.04 1.74 -2.31
CA VAL A 71 -1.01 2.01 -3.30
C VAL A 71 -0.22 0.74 -3.54
N PHE A 72 -0.11 0.34 -4.80
CA PHE A 72 0.84 -0.69 -5.22
C PHE A 72 2.09 -0.03 -5.79
N THR A 73 3.26 -0.48 -5.37
CA THR A 73 4.56 0.01 -5.83
C THR A 73 5.61 -1.08 -5.78
N GLY A 74 6.81 -0.80 -6.29
CA GLY A 74 7.94 -1.72 -6.19
C GLY A 74 8.51 -1.80 -4.77
N ASN A 75 9.04 -2.97 -4.40
CA ASN A 75 9.56 -3.22 -3.06
C ASN A 75 10.99 -2.68 -2.80
N GLN A 76 11.58 -1.93 -3.74
CA GLN A 76 12.99 -1.57 -3.68
C GLN A 76 13.29 -0.60 -2.54
N ASN A 77 12.45 0.40 -2.30
CA ASN A 77 12.69 1.38 -1.24
C ASN A 77 12.60 0.77 0.16
N ILE A 78 11.63 -0.10 0.39
CA ILE A 78 11.51 -0.79 1.69
C ILE A 78 12.62 -1.84 1.88
N SER A 79 12.93 -2.65 0.85
CA SER A 79 13.96 -3.69 0.96
C SER A 79 15.38 -3.14 1.10
N LYS A 80 15.63 -1.90 0.63
CA LYS A 80 16.87 -1.15 0.84
C LYS A 80 16.90 -0.36 2.16
N GLY A 81 15.79 -0.31 2.91
CA GLY A 81 15.67 0.45 4.15
C GLY A 81 15.58 1.97 3.95
N ILE A 82 15.31 2.44 2.73
CA ILE A 82 15.03 3.85 2.43
C ILE A 82 13.68 4.23 3.05
N TRP A 83 12.70 3.34 2.91
CA TRP A 83 11.45 3.39 3.65
C TRP A 83 11.62 2.58 4.93
N LYS A 84 11.70 3.28 6.05
CA LYS A 84 12.06 2.70 7.34
C LYS A 84 10.84 2.09 8.00
N ILE A 85 10.96 0.82 8.41
CA ILE A 85 9.96 0.15 9.24
C ILE A 85 10.10 0.70 10.66
N ILE A 86 9.01 1.23 11.21
CA ILE A 86 8.95 1.90 12.51
C ILE A 86 8.03 1.17 13.50
N GLY A 87 7.29 0.15 13.05
CA GLY A 87 6.40 -0.61 13.92
C GLY A 87 5.74 -1.77 13.20
N HIS A 88 4.83 -2.43 13.90
CA HIS A 88 4.03 -3.52 13.36
C HIS A 88 2.68 -3.58 14.07
N ALA A 89 1.61 -3.77 13.31
CA ALA A 89 0.29 -4.05 13.84
C ALA A 89 -0.44 -5.07 12.95
N ASN A 90 -1.26 -5.91 13.56
CA ASN A 90 -2.10 -6.83 12.80
C ASN A 90 -3.09 -6.05 11.92
N LEU A 91 -3.36 -6.58 10.72
CA LEU A 91 -4.35 -6.01 9.82
C LEU A 91 -5.75 -6.24 10.39
N THR A 92 -6.55 -5.17 10.45
CA THR A 92 -7.99 -5.24 10.68
C THR A 92 -8.69 -5.83 9.46
N GLU A 93 -9.94 -6.27 9.59
CA GLU A 93 -10.72 -6.78 8.45
C GLU A 93 -10.81 -5.77 7.30
N GLU A 94 -11.04 -4.48 7.58
CA GLU A 94 -11.02 -3.41 6.57
C GLU A 94 -9.69 -3.38 5.79
N LYS A 95 -8.55 -3.56 6.47
CA LYS A 95 -7.23 -3.54 5.82
C LYS A 95 -6.94 -4.83 5.06
N LYS A 96 -7.50 -5.96 5.48
CA LYS A 96 -7.40 -7.22 4.74
C LYS A 96 -8.18 -7.13 3.42
N GLU A 97 -9.32 -6.45 3.38
CA GLU A 97 -10.06 -6.24 2.13
C GLU A 97 -9.25 -5.48 1.07
N LEU A 98 -8.30 -4.63 1.47
CA LEU A 98 -7.42 -3.89 0.56
C LEU A 98 -6.42 -4.78 -0.20
N LYS A 99 -6.27 -6.05 0.19
CA LYS A 99 -5.45 -7.03 -0.54
C LYS A 99 -6.23 -7.73 -1.67
N ILE A 100 -7.51 -7.41 -1.83
CA ILE A 100 -8.36 -7.89 -2.92
C ILE A 100 -8.22 -6.93 -4.11
N PHE A 101 -7.74 -7.42 -5.25
CA PHE A 101 -7.51 -6.58 -6.42
C PHE A 101 -7.73 -7.30 -7.75
N ASN A 102 -8.04 -6.52 -8.78
CA ASN A 102 -8.04 -6.94 -10.17
C ASN A 102 -6.61 -6.84 -10.75
N HIS A 103 -6.13 -7.93 -11.33
CA HIS A 103 -4.92 -7.95 -12.14
C HIS A 103 -5.15 -8.73 -13.44
N ALA A 104 -5.01 -8.05 -14.59
CA ALA A 104 -5.20 -8.64 -15.92
C ALA A 104 -6.53 -9.43 -16.09
N GLY A 105 -7.60 -8.94 -15.45
CA GLY A 105 -8.93 -9.56 -15.49
C GLY A 105 -9.14 -10.73 -14.53
N GLY A 106 -8.15 -11.05 -13.69
CA GLY A 106 -8.31 -11.97 -12.56
C GLY A 106 -8.58 -11.18 -11.28
N LEU A 107 -9.52 -11.65 -10.46
CA LEU A 107 -9.71 -11.18 -9.10
C LEU A 107 -8.83 -12.01 -8.17
N TYR A 108 -7.97 -11.33 -7.41
CA TYR A 108 -7.04 -11.94 -6.48
C TYR A 108 -7.38 -11.56 -5.05
N ASP A 109 -7.16 -12.49 -4.12
CA ASP A 109 -6.98 -12.18 -2.70
C ASP A 109 -5.52 -12.46 -2.34
N GLY A 110 -4.69 -11.41 -2.33
CA GLY A 110 -3.24 -11.56 -2.22
C GLY A 110 -2.64 -12.25 -3.45
N GLU A 111 -2.04 -13.44 -3.27
CA GLU A 111 -1.44 -14.21 -4.38
C GLU A 111 -2.41 -15.22 -5.01
N ASP A 112 -3.54 -15.48 -4.35
CA ASP A 112 -4.51 -16.49 -4.77
C ASP A 112 -5.54 -15.90 -5.74
N GLU A 113 -5.69 -16.53 -6.92
CA GLU A 113 -6.73 -16.14 -7.86
C GLU A 113 -8.08 -16.72 -7.41
N ILE A 114 -9.05 -15.85 -7.13
CA ILE A 114 -10.39 -16.26 -6.73
C ILE A 114 -11.18 -16.69 -7.98
N ARG A 115 -11.20 -15.83 -9.00
CA ARG A 115 -11.94 -16.04 -10.27
C ARG A 115 -11.55 -15.02 -11.33
N ARG A 116 -11.99 -15.25 -12.57
CA ARG A 116 -11.95 -14.24 -13.63
C ARG A 116 -13.10 -13.25 -13.49
N LEU A 117 -12.82 -11.97 -13.76
CA LEU A 117 -13.78 -10.88 -13.82
C LEU A 117 -14.23 -10.66 -15.26
N SER A 118 -15.50 -10.33 -15.44
CA SER A 118 -15.98 -9.69 -16.66
C SER A 118 -15.58 -8.20 -16.68
N VAL A 119 -15.51 -7.60 -17.87
CA VAL A 119 -15.10 -6.18 -18.02
C VAL A 119 -16.02 -5.23 -17.25
N ALA A 120 -17.31 -5.55 -17.16
CA ALA A 120 -18.30 -4.76 -16.41
C ALA A 120 -18.02 -4.72 -14.90
N GLU A 121 -17.30 -5.70 -14.36
CA GLU A 121 -16.97 -5.77 -12.94
C GLU A 121 -15.69 -5.02 -12.59
N TYR A 122 -14.85 -4.66 -13.56
CA TYR A 122 -13.57 -3.99 -13.31
C TYR A 122 -13.69 -2.72 -12.46
N PRO A 123 -14.72 -1.87 -12.62
CA PRO A 123 -14.87 -0.68 -11.77
C PRO A 123 -15.12 -0.99 -10.28
N ASN A 124 -15.60 -2.19 -9.94
CA ASN A 124 -15.94 -2.58 -8.57
C ASN A 124 -14.72 -3.01 -7.74
N TYR A 125 -13.57 -3.17 -8.38
CA TYR A 125 -12.36 -3.67 -7.73
C TYR A 125 -11.19 -2.72 -7.98
N THR A 126 -10.35 -2.55 -6.96
CA THR A 126 -9.07 -1.88 -7.11
C THR A 126 -8.21 -2.62 -8.13
N THR A 127 -7.69 -1.92 -9.13
CA THR A 127 -6.73 -2.49 -10.07
C THR A 127 -5.32 -2.42 -9.48
N MET A 128 -4.58 -3.54 -9.53
CA MET A 128 -3.16 -3.56 -9.18
C MET A 128 -2.32 -2.88 -10.27
N GLY A 129 -2.19 -1.55 -10.16
CA GLY A 129 -1.28 -0.73 -10.95
C GLY A 129 -0.03 -0.36 -10.15
N VAL A 130 1.11 -0.99 -10.44
CA VAL A 130 2.38 -0.72 -9.77
C VAL A 130 2.89 0.66 -10.14
N SER A 131 2.96 1.54 -9.16
CA SER A 131 3.39 2.94 -9.30
C SER A 131 4.89 3.07 -9.11
N GLY A 132 5.55 3.85 -9.96
CA GLY A 132 6.91 4.32 -9.70
C GLY A 132 6.95 5.24 -8.47
N PHE A 133 8.13 5.39 -7.86
CA PHE A 133 8.27 6.14 -6.61
C PHE A 133 7.91 7.62 -6.73
N GLU A 134 8.18 8.26 -7.86
CA GLU A 134 7.76 9.65 -8.12
C GLU A 134 6.23 9.78 -8.13
N LEU A 135 5.51 8.80 -8.71
CA LEU A 135 4.06 8.80 -8.69
C LEU A 135 3.51 8.55 -7.27
N VAL A 136 4.21 7.73 -6.47
CA VAL A 136 3.86 7.55 -5.05
C VAL A 136 3.98 8.88 -4.31
N ASP A 137 5.10 9.59 -4.47
CA ASP A 137 5.31 10.90 -3.83
C ASP A 137 4.26 11.94 -4.26
N ASN A 138 3.96 12.01 -5.56
CA ASN A 138 2.89 12.87 -6.08
C ASN A 138 1.52 12.54 -5.50
N VAL A 139 1.18 11.26 -5.34
CA VAL A 139 -0.08 10.87 -4.67
C VAL A 139 -0.08 11.38 -3.23
N LEU A 140 0.99 11.13 -2.48
CA LEU A 140 1.08 11.51 -1.07
C LEU A 140 1.00 13.02 -0.84
N ILE A 141 1.57 13.83 -1.73
CA ILE A 141 1.55 15.31 -1.62
C ILE A 141 0.15 15.88 -1.84
N ASN A 142 -0.72 15.17 -2.56
CA ASN A 142 -2.09 15.60 -2.85
C ASN A 142 -3.13 15.01 -1.87
N ILE A 143 -2.67 14.37 -0.78
CA ILE A 143 -3.50 13.98 0.37
C ILE A 143 -3.54 15.15 1.36
#